data_AF-A0AA35SK92-F1
#
_entry.id   AF-A0AA35SK92-F1
#
_cell.length_a   1.000
_cell.length_b   1.000
_cell.length_c   1.000
_cell.angle_alpha   90.00
_cell.angle_beta   90.00
_cell.angle_gamma   90.00
#
_symmetry.space_group_name_H-M   'P 1'
#
loop_
_entity.id
_entity.type
_entity.pdbx_description
1 polymer ?
#
loop_
_entity_poly.entity_id
_entity_poly.type
_entity_poly.pdbx_seq_one_letter_code
_entity_poly.pdbx_strand_id
1 'polypeptide(L)'
;MPSHLHEALIKRTQGERLAGHISRDSTAIEGRERPTPKAPQPAKPKRRRGRPRKGEERPTEPRRLERQRNMTLPEMLADLPYACDIGVKRDAKGYQTSWSGYKLHIDAADGAIPVSCLLTLGVAARQPSRHPAGDPDGGASPQPV
;
A
#
# COMPACT_ATOMS: atom_id res chain seq x y z
N MET A 1 22.79 -16.08 -25.53
CA MET A 1 23.15 -15.18 -26.67
C MET A 1 22.23 -13.96 -26.76
N PRO A 2 20.89 -14.06 -26.68
CA PRO A 2 20.02 -12.86 -26.72
C PRO A 2 20.19 -11.91 -25.53
N SER A 3 20.41 -12.46 -24.33
CA SER A 3 20.59 -11.71 -23.08
C SER A 3 21.82 -10.80 -23.10
N HIS A 4 22.97 -11.29 -23.57
CA HIS A 4 24.20 -10.49 -23.64
C HIS A 4 24.12 -9.36 -24.67
N LEU A 5 23.44 -9.59 -25.81
CA LEU A 5 23.23 -8.54 -26.81
C LEU A 5 22.30 -7.45 -26.28
N HIS A 6 21.24 -7.84 -25.58
CA HIS A 6 20.33 -6.90 -24.91
C HIS A 6 21.08 -6.05 -23.87
N GLU A 7 21.89 -6.68 -23.01
CA GLU A 7 22.69 -5.99 -22.01
C GLU A 7 23.69 -5.01 -22.65
N ALA A 8 24.41 -5.44 -23.70
CA ALA A 8 25.36 -4.58 -24.42
C ALA A 8 24.67 -3.38 -25.07
N LEU A 9 23.47 -3.59 -25.64
CA LEU A 9 22.67 -2.53 -26.25
C LEU A 9 22.17 -1.53 -25.20
N ILE A 10 21.71 -2.00 -24.04
CA ILE A 10 21.33 -1.12 -22.93
C ILE A 10 22.54 -0.32 -22.47
N LYS A 11 23.68 -0.96 -22.17
CA LYS A 11 24.89 -0.28 -21.72
C LYS A 11 25.35 0.79 -22.71
N ARG A 12 25.36 0.47 -24.01
CA ARG A 12 25.76 1.40 -25.07
C ARG A 12 24.80 2.59 -25.22
N THR A 13 23.51 2.39 -25.09
CA THR A 13 22.49 3.43 -25.39
C THR A 13 22.02 4.21 -24.17
N GLN A 14 22.10 3.62 -22.97
CA GLN A 14 21.58 4.19 -21.73
C GLN A 14 22.69 4.50 -20.70
N GLY A 15 23.93 4.02 -20.89
CA GLY A 15 24.99 4.13 -19.87
C GLY A 15 25.34 5.55 -19.45
N GLU A 16 25.34 6.51 -20.38
CA GLU A 16 25.60 7.93 -20.10
C GLU A 16 24.32 8.77 -20.00
N ARG A 17 23.16 8.17 -20.26
CA ARG A 17 21.90 8.88 -20.31
C ARG A 17 21.28 8.96 -18.92
N LEU A 18 20.96 10.17 -18.48
CA LEU A 18 20.18 10.37 -17.26
C LEU A 18 18.72 10.01 -17.50
N ALA A 19 18.12 9.22 -16.60
CA ALA A 19 16.68 9.07 -16.52
C ALA A 19 16.09 10.29 -15.80
N GLY A 20 15.38 11.14 -16.54
CA GLY A 20 14.76 12.35 -16.01
C GLY A 20 13.42 12.10 -15.34
N HIS A 21 12.67 11.08 -15.78
CA HIS A 21 11.35 10.76 -15.22
C HIS A 21 11.19 9.27 -14.96
N ILE A 22 10.46 8.96 -13.89
CA ILE A 22 9.94 7.63 -13.60
C ILE A 22 8.42 7.73 -13.54
N SER A 23 7.75 7.11 -14.51
CA SER A 23 6.31 6.89 -14.48
C SER A 23 6.04 5.63 -13.66
N ARG A 24 5.29 5.80 -12.57
CA ARG A 24 4.88 4.69 -11.69
C ARG A 24 3.40 4.45 -11.84
N ASP A 25 3.06 3.21 -12.17
CA ASP A 25 1.67 2.77 -12.20
C ASP A 25 1.50 1.48 -11.41
N SER A 26 0.25 1.14 -11.10
CA SER A 26 -0.07 -0.16 -10.53
C SER A 26 -1.40 -0.67 -11.06
N THR A 27 -1.42 -1.95 -11.43
CA THR A 27 -2.63 -2.60 -11.93
C THR A 27 -3.04 -3.76 -11.03
N ALA A 28 -4.35 -3.95 -10.89
CA ALA A 28 -4.92 -5.10 -10.20
C ALA A 28 -4.81 -6.34 -11.10
N ILE A 29 -4.37 -7.46 -10.54
CA ILE A 29 -4.35 -8.74 -11.22
C ILE A 29 -5.25 -9.70 -10.45
N GLU A 30 -6.25 -10.25 -11.12
CA GLU A 30 -7.09 -11.29 -10.55
C GLU A 30 -6.30 -12.59 -10.41
N GLY A 31 -6.17 -13.06 -9.18
CA GLY A 31 -5.56 -14.33 -8.85
C GLY A 31 -6.60 -15.43 -8.85
N ARG A 32 -6.24 -16.61 -9.37
CA ARG A 32 -7.06 -17.83 -9.25
C ARG A 32 -6.91 -18.52 -7.90
N GLU A 33 -5.93 -18.09 -7.12
CA GLU A 33 -5.64 -18.61 -5.80
C GLU A 33 -6.64 -18.08 -4.77
N ARG A 34 -6.91 -18.91 -3.75
CA ARG A 34 -7.74 -18.48 -2.62
C ARG A 34 -6.95 -17.49 -1.76
N PRO A 35 -7.58 -16.40 -1.27
CA PRO A 35 -6.95 -15.49 -0.33
C PRO A 35 -6.42 -16.23 0.90
N THR A 36 -5.19 -15.90 1.31
CA THR A 36 -4.56 -16.54 2.46
C THR A 36 -5.17 -16.00 3.76
N PRO A 37 -5.59 -16.87 4.70
CA PRO A 37 -6.07 -16.44 6.00
C PRO A 37 -5.00 -15.62 6.74
N LYS A 38 -5.38 -14.46 7.27
CA LYS A 38 -4.46 -13.63 8.06
C LYS A 38 -4.18 -14.31 9.38
N ALA A 39 -2.89 -14.41 9.73
CA ALA A 39 -2.48 -14.92 11.03
C ALA A 39 -3.13 -14.09 12.16
N PRO A 40 -3.64 -14.72 13.23
CA PRO A 40 -4.18 -14.00 14.38
C PRO A 40 -3.12 -13.08 14.96
N GLN A 41 -3.39 -11.77 14.98
CA GLN A 41 -2.51 -10.85 15.68
C GLN A 41 -2.72 -10.98 17.18
N PRO A 42 -1.63 -10.98 17.99
CA PRO A 42 -1.75 -11.02 19.44
C PRO A 42 -2.59 -9.84 19.92
N ALA A 43 -3.57 -10.14 20.79
CA ALA A 43 -4.49 -9.14 21.30
C ALA A 43 -3.71 -8.07 22.09
N LYS A 44 -3.63 -6.85 21.53
CA LYS A 44 -3.06 -5.72 22.26
C LYS A 44 -3.93 -5.43 23.50
N PRO A 45 -3.34 -5.19 24.68
CA PRO A 45 -4.11 -4.95 25.91
C PRO A 45 -5.06 -3.77 25.73
N LYS A 46 -6.33 -3.95 26.11
CA LYS A 46 -7.36 -2.90 26.03
C LYS A 46 -6.98 -1.75 26.98
N ARG A 47 -6.57 -0.63 26.42
CA ARG A 47 -6.25 0.59 27.16
C ARG A 47 -7.49 1.46 27.31
N ARG A 48 -7.59 2.19 28.43
CA ARG A 48 -8.66 3.18 28.62
C ARG A 48 -8.53 4.27 27.56
N ARG A 49 -9.67 4.63 26.95
CA ARG A 49 -9.75 5.69 25.94
C ARG A 49 -9.44 7.03 26.62
N GLY A 50 -8.54 7.82 26.03
CA GLY A 50 -8.18 9.16 26.52
C GLY A 50 -6.69 9.37 26.79
N ARG A 51 -6.40 10.53 27.40
CA ARG A 51 -5.06 10.98 27.73
C ARG A 51 -4.36 9.98 28.68
N PRO A 52 -3.06 9.67 28.46
CA PRO A 52 -2.29 8.88 29.41
C PRO A 52 -2.33 9.50 30.81
N ARG A 53 -2.29 8.66 31.85
CA ARG A 53 -2.12 9.15 33.21
C ARG A 53 -0.73 9.80 33.37
N LYS A 54 -0.58 10.72 34.31
CA LYS A 54 0.72 11.34 34.63
C LYS A 54 1.71 10.22 35.04
N GLY A 55 2.81 10.09 34.31
CA GLY A 55 3.81 9.01 34.52
C GLY A 55 3.56 7.73 33.70
N GLU A 56 2.47 7.64 32.93
CA GLU A 56 2.25 6.52 32.00
C GLU A 56 2.99 6.80 30.68
N GLU A 57 4.20 6.28 30.55
CA GLU A 57 4.93 6.33 29.28
C GLU A 57 4.31 5.32 28.31
N ARG A 58 3.98 5.78 27.10
CA ARG A 58 3.43 4.93 26.03
C ARG A 58 4.53 4.72 24.99
N PRO A 59 5.22 3.56 24.99
CA PRO A 59 6.14 3.22 23.92
C PRO A 59 5.36 3.26 22.60
N THR A 60 5.75 4.16 21.72
CA THR A 60 5.17 4.26 20.37
C THR A 60 6.04 3.37 19.49
N GLU A 61 5.46 2.28 19.01
CA GLU A 61 6.11 1.48 17.98
C GLU A 61 6.41 2.40 16.78
N PRO A 62 7.64 2.39 16.23
CA PRO A 62 7.99 3.24 15.11
C PRO A 62 7.07 2.94 13.93
N ARG A 63 6.62 4.00 13.25
CA ARG A 63 5.78 3.86 12.05
C ARG A 63 6.56 3.14 10.96
N ARG A 64 5.84 2.52 10.01
CA ARG A 64 6.49 1.82 8.88
C ARG A 64 7.49 2.71 8.13
N LEU A 65 7.14 3.98 7.87
CA LEU A 65 8.03 4.95 7.21
C LEU A 65 9.29 5.26 8.03
N GLU A 66 9.20 5.28 9.36
CA GLU A 66 10.34 5.53 10.25
C GLU A 66 11.27 4.31 10.27
N ARG A 67 10.71 3.09 10.28
CA ARG A 67 11.49 1.85 10.14
C ARG A 67 12.23 1.78 8.81
N GLN A 68 11.55 2.10 7.71
CA GLN A 68 12.10 2.00 6.35
C GLN A 68 13.36 2.86 6.13
N ARG A 69 13.51 3.97 6.86
CA ARG A 69 14.71 4.83 6.77
C ARG A 69 16.01 4.10 7.15
N ASN A 70 15.92 3.09 8.01
CA ASN A 70 17.08 2.34 8.50
C ASN A 70 17.14 0.92 7.91
N MET A 71 16.25 0.59 6.97
CA MET A 71 16.21 -0.72 6.34
C MET A 71 16.97 -0.71 5.01
N THR A 72 17.58 -1.83 4.69
CA THR A 72 18.13 -2.07 3.35
C THR A 72 17.01 -2.38 2.35
N LEU A 73 17.27 -2.24 1.05
CA LEU A 73 16.30 -2.57 0.01
C LEU A 73 15.80 -4.04 0.10
N PRO A 74 16.67 -5.06 0.25
CA PRO A 74 16.21 -6.44 0.40
C PRO A 74 15.29 -6.66 1.60
N GLU A 75 15.57 -6.01 2.74
CA GLU A 75 14.71 -6.08 3.92
C GLU A 75 13.36 -5.40 3.67
N MET A 76 13.35 -4.26 2.98
CA MET A 76 12.11 -3.57 2.62
C MET A 76 11.24 -4.40 1.69
N LEU A 77 11.86 -5.11 0.73
CA LEU A 77 11.17 -6.03 -0.15
C LEU A 77 10.62 -7.23 0.64
N ALA A 78 11.42 -7.84 1.52
CA ALA A 78 10.97 -8.96 2.34
C ALA A 78 9.84 -8.60 3.32
N ASP A 79 9.75 -7.33 3.78
CA ASP A 79 8.65 -6.82 4.61
C ASP A 79 7.36 -6.58 3.80
N LEU A 80 7.40 -6.61 2.46
CA LEU A 80 6.20 -6.52 1.64
C LEU A 80 5.45 -7.87 1.64
N PRO A 81 4.12 -7.82 1.64
CA PRO A 81 3.35 -9.04 1.69
C PRO A 81 3.01 -9.55 0.28
N TYR A 82 3.30 -10.84 0.03
CA TYR A 82 3.30 -11.45 -1.31
C TYR A 82 2.18 -12.47 -1.56
N ALA A 83 1.49 -12.95 -0.52
CA ALA A 83 0.44 -13.95 -0.66
C ALA A 83 -0.86 -13.35 -1.23
N CYS A 84 -1.61 -14.12 -2.03
CA CYS A 84 -2.93 -13.71 -2.54
C CYS A 84 -3.83 -13.19 -1.40
N ASP A 85 -4.45 -12.02 -1.61
CA ASP A 85 -5.38 -11.38 -0.66
C ASP A 85 -6.52 -10.69 -1.42
N ILE A 86 -7.50 -10.16 -0.70
CA ILE A 86 -8.63 -9.42 -1.26
C ILE A 86 -8.26 -7.94 -1.42
N GLY A 87 -8.13 -7.51 -2.67
CA GLY A 87 -8.03 -6.11 -3.04
C GLY A 87 -9.39 -5.42 -3.03
N VAL A 88 -9.41 -4.14 -2.64
CA VAL A 88 -10.59 -3.27 -2.69
C VAL A 88 -10.22 -1.93 -3.30
N LYS A 89 -11.04 -1.46 -4.24
CA LYS A 89 -10.93 -0.14 -4.87
C LYS A 89 -12.29 0.53 -4.81
N ARG A 90 -12.29 1.81 -4.42
CA ARG A 90 -13.45 2.68 -4.50
C ARG A 90 -13.34 3.51 -5.77
N ASP A 91 -14.38 3.53 -6.58
CA ASP A 91 -14.42 4.36 -7.79
C ASP A 91 -14.78 5.82 -7.48
N ALA A 92 -14.74 6.69 -8.50
CA ALA A 92 -15.05 8.10 -8.36
C ALA A 92 -16.53 8.38 -7.98
N LYS A 93 -17.42 7.42 -8.23
CA LYS A 93 -18.84 7.49 -7.85
C LYS A 93 -19.09 6.96 -6.44
N GLY A 94 -18.05 6.45 -5.78
CA GLY A 94 -18.10 5.94 -4.43
C GLY A 94 -18.46 4.46 -4.32
N TYR A 95 -18.63 3.73 -5.43
CA TYR A 95 -18.87 2.28 -5.41
C TYR A 95 -17.58 1.54 -5.08
N GLN A 96 -17.71 0.46 -4.32
CA GLN A 96 -16.59 -0.41 -3.97
C GLN A 96 -16.60 -1.65 -4.85
N THR A 97 -15.47 -1.92 -5.49
CA THR A 97 -15.21 -3.17 -6.20
C THR A 97 -14.10 -3.89 -5.47
N SER A 98 -14.26 -5.20 -5.31
CA SER A 98 -13.28 -6.09 -4.69
C SER A 98 -12.85 -7.18 -5.65
N TRP A 99 -11.60 -7.60 -5.56
CA TRP A 99 -11.06 -8.72 -6.34
C TRP A 99 -10.17 -9.58 -5.45
N SER A 100 -10.07 -10.87 -5.76
CA SER A 100 -9.07 -11.76 -5.17
C SER A 100 -7.81 -11.71 -6.03
N GLY A 101 -6.64 -11.42 -5.46
CA GLY A 101 -5.40 -11.48 -6.21
C GLY A 101 -4.33 -10.51 -5.74
N TYR A 102 -3.71 -9.86 -6.72
CA TYR A 102 -2.45 -9.14 -6.57
C TYR A 102 -2.55 -7.71 -7.10
N LYS A 103 -1.49 -6.93 -6.82
CA LYS A 103 -1.24 -5.63 -7.42
C LYS A 103 0.18 -5.61 -7.98
N LEU A 104 0.28 -5.46 -9.29
CA LEU A 104 1.55 -5.29 -9.99
C LEU A 104 1.89 -3.81 -10.05
N HIS A 105 3.01 -3.43 -9.46
CA HIS A 105 3.59 -2.09 -9.55
C HIS A 105 4.66 -2.10 -10.64
N ILE A 106 4.59 -1.13 -11.54
CA ILE A 106 5.54 -1.00 -12.65
C ILE A 106 6.11 0.42 -12.64
N ASP A 107 7.43 0.52 -12.67
CA ASP A 107 8.16 1.75 -12.88
C ASP A 107 8.78 1.73 -14.28
N ALA A 108 8.44 2.73 -15.11
CA ALA A 108 9.02 2.92 -16.43
C ALA A 108 9.75 4.26 -16.51
N ALA A 109 10.96 4.25 -17.06
CA ALA A 109 11.77 5.43 -17.34
C ALA A 109 11.47 6.02 -18.73
N ASP A 110 12.14 7.13 -19.06
CA ASP A 110 12.04 7.80 -20.35
C ASP A 110 12.19 6.82 -21.53
N GLY A 111 11.33 6.95 -22.54
CA GLY A 111 11.29 5.99 -23.66
C GLY A 111 10.59 4.66 -23.32
N ALA A 112 9.78 4.64 -22.25
CA ALA A 112 9.01 3.47 -21.79
C ALA A 112 9.89 2.26 -21.42
N ILE A 113 11.11 2.52 -20.93
CA ILE A 113 12.04 1.47 -20.50
C ILE A 113 11.60 0.97 -19.12
N PRO A 114 11.25 -0.32 -18.95
CA PRO A 114 10.89 -0.85 -17.64
C PRO A 114 12.12 -0.87 -16.72
N VAL A 115 11.97 -0.28 -15.54
CA VAL A 115 13.02 -0.20 -14.50
C VAL A 115 12.75 -1.20 -13.39
N SER A 116 11.51 -1.27 -12.92
CA SER A 116 11.13 -2.18 -11.86
C SER A 116 9.70 -2.71 -12.07
N CYS A 117 9.51 -3.98 -11.70
CA CYS A 117 8.20 -4.62 -11.63
C CYS A 117 8.10 -5.35 -10.29
N LEU A 118 7.18 -4.95 -9.43
CA LEU A 118 6.98 -5.54 -8.11
C LEU A 118 5.54 -6.01 -7.96
N LEU A 119 5.37 -7.32 -7.72
CA LEU A 119 4.08 -7.89 -7.38
C LEU A 119 3.90 -7.87 -5.87
N THR A 120 2.80 -7.30 -5.40
CA THR A 120 2.38 -7.33 -3.99
C THR A 120 0.96 -7.87 -3.89
N LEU A 121 0.50 -8.24 -2.69
CA LEU A 121 -0.89 -8.67 -2.51
C LEU A 121 -1.91 -7.57 -2.87
N GLY A 122 -3.17 -7.96 -3.04
CA GLY A 122 -4.29 -7.04 -3.22
C GLY A 122 -4.47 -6.11 -2.02
N VAL A 123 -3.70 -5.02 -1.94
CA VAL A 123 -3.87 -4.04 -0.88
C VAL A 123 -5.09 -3.19 -1.20
N ALA A 124 -6.11 -3.26 -0.34
CA ALA A 124 -7.16 -2.25 -0.25
C ALA A 124 -6.48 -0.88 -0.15
N ALA A 125 -6.76 0.01 -1.11
CA ALA A 125 -6.38 1.39 -0.95
C ALA A 125 -7.17 1.94 0.26
N ARG A 126 -6.58 1.90 1.46
CA ARG A 126 -7.09 2.65 2.61
C ARG A 126 -6.89 4.12 2.29
N GLN A 127 -7.77 4.68 1.47
CA GLN A 127 -8.00 6.11 1.53
C GLN A 127 -8.48 6.41 2.95
N PRO A 128 -7.90 7.39 3.65
CA PRO A 128 -8.40 7.77 4.95
C PRO A 128 -9.88 8.09 4.78
N SER A 129 -10.73 7.45 5.59
CA SER A 129 -12.12 7.84 5.70
C SER A 129 -12.14 9.34 5.99
N ARG A 130 -12.56 10.15 5.01
CA ARG A 130 -13.04 11.49 5.32
C ARG A 130 -14.18 11.26 6.30
N HIS A 131 -13.94 11.53 7.58
CA HIS A 131 -15.04 11.70 8.51
C HIS A 131 -15.95 12.75 7.86
N PRO A 132 -17.25 12.48 7.66
CA PRO A 132 -18.16 13.58 7.38
C PRO A 132 -17.96 14.59 8.51
N ALA A 133 -17.71 15.85 8.14
CA ALA A 133 -17.74 16.93 9.11
C ALA A 133 -19.06 16.79 9.87
N GLY A 134 -18.98 16.60 11.18
CA GLY A 134 -20.19 16.55 12.00
C GLY A 134 -20.89 17.89 11.86
N ASP A 135 -22.11 17.87 11.33
CA ASP A 135 -23.00 19.02 11.39
C ASP A 135 -23.23 19.37 12.88
N PRO A 136 -23.07 20.65 13.27
CA PRO A 136 -23.18 21.05 14.67
C PRO A 136 -24.62 21.19 15.19
N ASP A 137 -25.65 20.99 14.36
CA ASP A 137 -27.04 21.25 14.77
C ASP A 137 -27.79 19.96 15.14
N GLY A 138 -27.64 19.57 16.40
CA GLY A 138 -28.53 18.66 17.10
C GLY A 138 -29.89 19.32 17.37
N GLY A 139 -30.74 19.39 16.35
CA GLY A 139 -32.17 19.70 16.50
C GLY A 139 -32.93 18.48 17.03
N ALA A 140 -33.46 18.59 18.24
CA ALA A 140 -34.34 17.58 18.83
C ALA A 140 -35.68 17.50 18.08
N SER A 141 -36.02 16.34 17.53
CA SER A 141 -37.37 16.03 17.06
C SER A 141 -38.16 15.33 18.18
N PRO A 142 -39.41 15.74 18.47
CA PRO A 142 -40.22 15.14 19.53
C PRO A 142 -40.80 13.79 19.09
N GLN A 143 -40.83 12.83 20.02
CA GLN A 143 -41.51 11.54 19.86
C GLN A 143 -43.04 11.75 19.93
N PRO A 144 -43.84 11.09 19.07
CA PRO A 144 -45.29 11.14 19.17
C PRO A 144 -45.81 10.31 20.34
N VAL A 145 -46.92 10.78 20.92
CA VAL A 145 -47.70 10.19 22.02
C VAL A 145 -48.37 8.86 21.65
#